data_AF-A0AB40E9L4-F1
#
_entry.id   AF-A0AB40E9L4-F1
#
_cell.length_a   1.000
_cell.length_b   1.000
_cell.length_c   1.000
_cell.angle_alpha   90.00
_cell.angle_beta   90.00
_cell.angle_gamma   90.00
#
_symmetry.space_group_name_H-M   'P 1'
#
loop_
_entity.id
_entity.type
_entity.pdbx_description
1 polymer ?
#
loop_
_entity_poly.entity_id
_entity_poly.type
_entity_poly.pdbx_seq_one_letter_code
_entity_poly.pdbx_strand_id
1 'polypeptide(L)'
;MVALMARLIRASQNAIRLRSSHSPSSSPTIQFYNFLHHSTIPLLSPKSHSTPTDISGPLPTSPLDANIVRILRHEIKYQPEYAPIHEPPTKFKSFNVQDRPCEQWITMRGKFGDDEEIKLEITMFDGYELCPKHDGDGEDVILRLSVLVSISKRDSSDDLEFVCSAWPDSFEVRHVYSLHRDRKLNRLPYLGPDIRELNKNFQKAFRDYLGARGIDEELSFFLHDYMMNKDRIELVQWLTTVKSYVEK
;
A
#
# COMPACT_ATOMS: atom_id res chain seq x y z
N MET A 1 9.96 13.91 -10.84
CA MET A 1 10.53 12.58 -11.17
C MET A 1 9.98 11.47 -10.27
N VAL A 2 9.75 11.74 -8.98
CA VAL A 2 9.04 10.86 -8.02
C VAL A 2 7.68 10.38 -8.54
N ALA A 3 6.91 11.26 -9.18
CA ALA A 3 5.59 10.94 -9.77
C ALA A 3 5.63 10.00 -11.00
N LEU A 4 6.79 9.81 -11.65
CA LEU A 4 6.91 8.93 -12.83
C LEU A 4 7.11 7.46 -12.41
N MET A 5 7.74 7.22 -11.26
CA MET A 5 8.05 5.88 -10.76
C MET A 5 6.79 5.17 -10.22
N ALA A 6 5.90 5.90 -9.53
CA ALA A 6 4.62 5.38 -9.05
C ALA A 6 3.67 4.90 -10.18
N ARG A 7 3.87 5.37 -11.42
CA ARG A 7 3.02 5.04 -12.57
C ARG A 7 3.43 3.77 -13.31
N LEU A 8 4.72 3.43 -13.34
CA LEU A 8 5.22 2.35 -14.19
C LEU A 8 4.94 0.94 -13.63
N ILE A 9 4.95 0.81 -12.30
CA ILE A 9 4.79 -0.48 -11.60
C ILE A 9 3.31 -0.92 -11.57
N ARG A 10 2.37 0.05 -11.48
CA ARG A 10 0.94 -0.23 -11.36
C ARG A 10 0.32 -0.80 -12.63
N ALA A 11 0.85 -0.44 -13.81
CA ALA A 11 0.35 -0.93 -15.09
C ALA A 11 0.79 -2.38 -15.39
N SER A 12 1.93 -2.84 -14.86
CA SER A 12 2.53 -4.14 -15.23
C SER A 12 2.26 -5.26 -14.22
N GLN A 13 2.05 -4.97 -12.94
CA GLN A 13 1.81 -5.99 -11.91
C GLN A 13 0.45 -6.70 -12.05
N ASN A 14 -0.53 -6.09 -12.71
CA ASN A 14 -1.81 -6.75 -13.01
C ASN A 14 -1.70 -7.81 -14.11
N ALA A 15 -0.66 -7.78 -14.96
CA ALA A 15 -0.45 -8.77 -16.01
C ALA A 15 0.14 -10.10 -15.48
N ILE A 16 0.88 -10.06 -14.36
CA ILE A 16 1.60 -11.23 -13.82
C ILE A 16 0.72 -12.06 -12.85
N ARG A 17 -0.38 -11.51 -12.33
CA ARG A 17 -1.34 -12.25 -11.49
C ARG A 17 -2.06 -13.41 -12.19
N LEU A 18 -1.90 -13.58 -13.50
CA LEU A 18 -2.61 -14.61 -14.28
C LEU A 18 -1.98 -16.01 -14.25
N ARG A 19 -0.87 -16.26 -13.53
CA ARG A 19 -0.20 -17.58 -13.56
C ARG A 19 0.14 -18.26 -12.23
N SER A 20 -0.18 -17.69 -11.07
CA SER A 20 0.11 -18.33 -9.79
C SER A 20 -1.13 -19.02 -9.21
N SER A 21 -1.18 -20.35 -9.30
CA SER A 21 -2.09 -21.19 -8.50
C SER A 21 -1.50 -21.38 -7.10
N HIS A 22 -1.35 -20.30 -6.35
CA HIS A 22 -1.05 -20.33 -4.93
C HIS A 22 -2.04 -19.43 -4.20
N SER A 23 -2.59 -19.97 -3.12
CA SER A 23 -3.67 -19.42 -2.31
C SER A 23 -3.47 -17.92 -2.03
N PRO A 24 -4.50 -17.08 -2.23
CA PRO A 24 -4.38 -15.66 -1.94
C PRO A 24 -4.30 -15.48 -0.42
N SER A 25 -3.16 -15.04 0.10
CA SER A 25 -3.16 -14.30 1.36
C SER A 25 -3.66 -12.90 1.08
N SER A 26 -4.98 -12.76 0.94
CA SER A 26 -5.63 -11.48 0.79
C SER A 26 -5.75 -10.80 2.15
N SER A 27 -5.47 -9.50 2.21
CA SER A 27 -6.28 -8.61 3.05
C SER A 27 -7.35 -8.01 2.14
N PRO A 28 -8.55 -8.64 2.02
CA PRO A 28 -9.63 -8.15 1.18
C PRO A 28 -10.30 -6.88 1.73
N THR A 29 -9.99 -6.50 2.97
CA THR A 29 -10.72 -5.48 3.73
C THR A 29 -10.46 -4.04 3.22
N ILE A 30 -9.21 -3.60 3.06
CA ILE A 30 -8.94 -2.24 2.51
C ILE A 30 -9.42 -2.12 1.08
N GLN A 31 -9.16 -3.12 0.22
CA GLN A 31 -9.57 -3.06 -1.19
C GLN A 31 -11.10 -2.96 -1.31
N PHE A 32 -11.83 -3.63 -0.42
CA PHE A 32 -13.29 -3.52 -0.34
C PHE A 32 -13.75 -2.12 0.08
N TYR A 33 -13.13 -1.48 1.07
CA TYR A 33 -13.51 -0.13 1.47
C TYR A 33 -13.07 0.95 0.46
N ASN A 34 -11.89 0.79 -0.17
CA ASN A 34 -11.46 1.67 -1.26
C ASN A 34 -12.43 1.59 -2.45
N PHE A 35 -12.96 0.40 -2.75
CA PHE A 35 -14.01 0.20 -3.76
C PHE A 35 -15.34 0.87 -3.38
N LEU A 36 -15.67 0.93 -2.09
CA LEU A 36 -16.90 1.58 -1.62
C LEU A 36 -16.86 3.12 -1.69
N HIS A 37 -15.67 3.73 -1.58
CA HIS A 37 -15.54 5.18 -1.37
C HIS A 37 -14.84 5.95 -2.51
N HIS A 38 -14.32 5.29 -3.55
CA HIS A 38 -13.84 5.96 -4.77
C HIS A 38 -14.31 5.23 -6.04
N SER A 39 -14.89 6.00 -6.97
CA SER A 39 -15.18 5.57 -8.34
C SER A 39 -13.89 5.60 -9.17
N THR A 40 -13.40 4.44 -9.60
CA THR A 40 -12.46 4.38 -10.74
C THR A 40 -12.57 3.07 -11.53
N ILE A 41 -13.16 3.22 -12.73
CA ILE A 41 -12.98 2.55 -14.03
C ILE A 41 -12.40 1.11 -14.04
N PRO A 42 -13.14 0.11 -14.54
CA PRO A 42 -12.57 -1.18 -14.92
C PRO A 42 -11.86 -1.07 -16.27
N LEU A 43 -10.62 -1.54 -16.39
CA LEU A 43 -9.94 -1.67 -17.70
C LEU A 43 -9.72 -3.13 -18.09
N LEU A 44 -9.99 -3.38 -19.37
CA LEU A 44 -10.13 -4.63 -20.10
C LEU A 44 -8.98 -5.64 -19.95
N SER A 45 -9.38 -6.92 -19.89
CA SER A 45 -8.51 -8.09 -19.94
C SER A 45 -8.27 -8.58 -21.38
N PRO A 46 -7.02 -8.73 -21.85
CA PRO A 46 -6.70 -9.62 -22.96
C PRO A 46 -6.38 -11.02 -22.41
N LYS A 47 -7.07 -12.04 -22.93
CA LYS A 47 -6.69 -13.44 -22.72
C LYS A 47 -5.55 -13.79 -23.67
N SER A 48 -4.48 -14.38 -23.16
CA SER A 48 -3.57 -15.19 -23.99
C SER A 48 -3.13 -16.44 -23.23
N HIS A 49 -3.22 -17.57 -23.93
CA HIS A 49 -2.83 -18.90 -23.47
C HIS A 49 -1.39 -19.19 -23.90
N SER A 50 -0.58 -19.81 -23.02
CA SER A 50 0.52 -20.69 -23.44
C SER A 50 1.06 -21.53 -22.27
N THR A 51 1.34 -22.80 -22.57
CA THR A 51 1.90 -23.85 -21.70
C THR A 51 3.42 -23.71 -21.47
N PRO A 52 4.01 -24.36 -20.45
CA PRO A 52 5.44 -24.28 -20.16
C PRO A 52 6.23 -25.54 -20.59
N THR A 53 7.47 -25.37 -21.08
CA THR A 53 8.49 -26.43 -21.01
C THR A 53 9.92 -25.87 -20.88
N ASP A 54 10.61 -26.42 -19.87
CA ASP A 54 12.03 -26.71 -19.64
C ASP A 54 13.20 -25.70 -19.64
N ILE A 55 14.16 -26.08 -18.80
CA ILE A 55 15.28 -25.33 -18.23
C ILE A 55 16.56 -25.54 -19.06
N SER A 56 17.04 -24.47 -19.72
CA SER A 56 18.47 -24.20 -20.00
C SER A 56 18.59 -22.75 -20.50
N GLY A 57 19.36 -21.89 -19.82
CA GLY A 57 19.37 -20.45 -20.10
C GLY A 57 19.96 -20.09 -21.47
N PRO A 58 19.22 -19.42 -22.37
CA PRO A 58 19.73 -18.99 -23.67
C PRO A 58 20.34 -17.57 -23.64
N LEU A 59 21.22 -17.33 -24.61
CA LEU A 59 21.64 -15.98 -25.02
C LEU A 59 20.42 -15.26 -25.65
N PRO A 60 20.25 -13.93 -25.52
CA PRO A 60 19.11 -13.22 -26.10
C PRO A 60 18.93 -13.57 -27.59
N THR A 61 17.79 -14.17 -27.92
CA THR A 61 17.54 -14.81 -29.22
C THR A 61 17.29 -13.79 -30.34
N SER A 62 16.96 -12.53 -30.02
CA SER A 62 16.82 -11.42 -30.98
C SER A 62 17.61 -10.16 -30.57
N PRO A 63 17.99 -9.30 -31.54
CA PRO A 63 18.58 -7.98 -31.26
C PRO A 63 17.69 -7.07 -30.40
N LEU A 64 16.37 -7.25 -30.47
CA LEU A 64 15.42 -6.52 -29.62
C LEU A 64 15.52 -6.97 -28.16
N ASP A 65 15.58 -8.27 -27.91
CA ASP A 65 15.72 -8.82 -26.55
C ASP A 65 17.05 -8.40 -25.92
N ALA A 66 18.14 -8.43 -26.70
CA ALA A 66 19.44 -7.93 -26.26
C ALA A 66 19.38 -6.45 -25.86
N ASN A 67 18.65 -5.62 -26.61
CA ASN A 67 18.46 -4.21 -26.29
C ASN A 67 17.64 -4.02 -25.00
N ILE A 68 16.54 -4.76 -24.84
CA ILE A 68 15.69 -4.72 -23.65
C ILE A 68 16.47 -5.13 -22.41
N VAL A 69 17.19 -6.26 -22.48
CA VAL A 69 18.03 -6.76 -21.39
C VAL A 69 19.10 -5.75 -20.99
N ARG A 70 19.73 -5.07 -21.97
CA ARG A 70 20.70 -4.01 -21.70
C ARG A 70 20.07 -2.85 -20.92
N ILE A 71 18.89 -2.39 -21.33
CA ILE A 71 18.15 -1.32 -20.65
C ILE A 71 17.79 -1.76 -19.22
N LEU A 72 17.27 -2.97 -19.03
CA LEU A 72 16.89 -3.49 -17.72
C LEU A 72 18.09 -3.63 -16.78
N ARG A 73 19.25 -4.11 -17.28
CA ARG A 73 20.48 -4.19 -16.49
C ARG A 73 20.96 -2.81 -16.04
N HIS A 74 20.87 -1.82 -16.93
CA HIS A 74 21.18 -0.44 -16.58
C HIS A 74 20.24 0.07 -15.49
N GLU A 75 18.94 -0.13 -15.63
CA GLU A 75 17.95 0.35 -14.67
C GLU A 75 18.09 -0.33 -13.30
N ILE A 76 18.28 -1.65 -13.26
CA ILE A 76 18.49 -2.41 -12.01
C ILE A 76 19.72 -1.90 -11.24
N LYS A 77 20.76 -1.48 -11.95
CA LYS A 77 21.97 -0.91 -11.35
C LYS A 77 21.76 0.54 -10.92
N TYR A 78 21.21 1.35 -11.82
CA TYR A 78 21.02 2.78 -11.62
C TYR A 78 20.07 3.07 -10.46
N GLN A 79 19.04 2.24 -10.28
CA GLN A 79 18.08 2.38 -9.21
C GLN A 79 18.83 2.49 -7.88
N PRO A 80 19.42 1.45 -7.23
CA PRO A 80 20.18 1.52 -5.97
C PRO A 80 21.12 2.72 -5.81
N GLU A 81 21.84 3.10 -6.87
CA GLU A 81 22.78 4.22 -6.88
C GLU A 81 22.10 5.59 -6.71
N TYR A 82 20.91 5.78 -7.30
CA TYR A 82 20.17 7.05 -7.22
C TYR A 82 19.60 7.35 -5.84
N ALA A 83 19.10 6.35 -5.10
CA ALA A 83 18.41 6.54 -3.82
C ALA A 83 18.59 5.34 -2.87
N PRO A 84 19.71 5.20 -2.14
CA PRO A 84 20.08 3.97 -1.42
C PRO A 84 18.92 3.19 -0.79
N ILE A 85 18.83 1.89 -1.09
CA ILE A 85 17.82 1.01 -0.48
C ILE A 85 18.26 0.72 0.95
N HIS A 86 17.32 0.84 1.89
CA HIS A 86 17.55 0.55 3.29
C HIS A 86 16.87 -0.76 3.69
N GLU A 87 17.40 -1.42 4.71
CA GLU A 87 16.71 -2.55 5.31
C GLU A 87 15.43 -2.03 5.99
N PRO A 88 14.23 -2.54 5.61
CA PRO A 88 12.99 -2.04 6.18
C PRO A 88 12.89 -2.37 7.68
N PRO A 89 12.56 -1.38 8.53
CA PRO A 89 12.47 -1.59 9.96
C PRO A 89 11.32 -2.55 10.30
N THR A 90 11.59 -3.54 11.16
CA THR A 90 10.59 -4.53 11.59
C THR A 90 9.72 -4.05 12.75
N LYS A 91 10.01 -2.88 13.32
CA LYS A 91 9.29 -2.29 14.45
C LYS A 91 9.23 -0.77 14.34
N PHE A 92 8.14 -0.21 14.83
CA PHE A 92 7.96 1.22 15.05
C PHE A 92 7.23 1.41 16.38
N LYS A 93 7.90 2.03 17.37
CA LYS A 93 7.37 2.15 18.74
C LYS A 93 6.86 0.79 19.25
N SER A 94 5.59 0.71 19.63
CA SER A 94 4.90 -0.50 20.13
C SER A 94 4.35 -1.42 19.02
N PHE A 95 4.54 -1.05 17.75
CA PHE A 95 4.04 -1.81 16.60
C PHE A 95 5.13 -2.66 15.96
N ASN A 96 4.80 -3.91 15.66
CA ASN A 96 5.60 -4.77 14.79
C ASN A 96 5.13 -4.62 13.35
N VAL A 97 6.06 -4.42 12.44
CA VAL A 97 5.82 -4.26 11.01
C VAL A 97 5.99 -5.61 10.31
N GLN A 98 4.99 -6.01 9.55
CA GLN A 98 5.00 -7.20 8.71
C GLN A 98 4.83 -6.78 7.27
N ASP A 99 5.85 -7.06 6.48
CA ASP A 99 5.93 -6.74 5.07
C ASP A 99 6.23 -8.02 4.29
N ARG A 100 5.52 -8.19 3.18
CA ARG A 100 5.66 -9.33 2.29
C ARG A 100 6.03 -8.83 0.90
N PRO A 101 7.05 -9.44 0.27
CA PRO A 101 7.38 -9.15 -1.12
C PRO A 101 6.16 -9.31 -2.01
N CYS A 102 6.03 -8.47 -3.04
CA CYS A 102 4.94 -8.44 -4.01
C CYS A 102 3.55 -8.02 -3.47
N GLU A 103 3.37 -7.90 -2.14
CA GLU A 103 2.14 -7.32 -1.59
C GLU A 103 2.18 -5.79 -1.70
N GLN A 104 1.07 -5.18 -2.11
CA GLN A 104 0.92 -3.72 -2.25
C GLN A 104 0.39 -3.07 -0.95
N TRP A 105 0.69 -3.68 0.18
CA TRP A 105 0.38 -3.18 1.50
C TRP A 105 1.36 -3.77 2.52
N ILE A 106 1.40 -3.17 3.70
CA ILE A 106 2.03 -3.76 4.89
C ILE A 106 1.01 -3.89 6.01
N THR A 107 1.30 -4.74 6.99
CA THR A 107 0.51 -4.86 8.21
C THR A 107 1.35 -4.47 9.42
N MET A 108 0.83 -3.59 10.27
CA MET A 108 1.42 -3.31 11.57
C MET A 108 0.51 -3.85 12.69
N ARG A 109 1.11 -4.41 13.74
CA ARG A 109 0.36 -4.96 14.88
C ARG A 109 0.96 -4.50 16.20
N GLY A 110 0.11 -3.99 17.07
CA GLY A 110 0.46 -3.50 18.39
C GLY A 110 -0.62 -3.81 19.41
N LYS A 111 -0.34 -3.49 20.66
CA LYS A 111 -1.30 -3.56 21.77
C LYS A 111 -1.34 -2.23 22.49
N PHE A 112 -2.51 -1.88 23.01
CA PHE A 112 -2.69 -0.72 23.87
C PHE A 112 -3.30 -1.16 25.21
N GLY A 113 -2.56 -0.98 26.28
CA GLY A 113 -2.87 -1.63 27.56
C GLY A 113 -2.88 -3.16 27.44
N ASP A 114 -3.66 -3.80 28.30
CA ASP A 114 -3.71 -5.26 28.38
C ASP A 114 -4.80 -5.90 27.49
N ASP A 115 -5.83 -5.12 27.12
CA ASP A 115 -7.07 -5.66 26.55
C ASP A 115 -7.40 -5.19 25.13
N GLU A 116 -6.62 -4.26 24.56
CA GLU A 116 -6.84 -3.76 23.19
C GLU A 116 -5.73 -4.23 22.24
N GLU A 117 -6.14 -4.90 21.15
CA GLU A 117 -5.27 -5.22 20.02
C GLU A 117 -5.53 -4.23 18.89
N ILE A 118 -4.43 -3.74 18.31
CA ILE A 118 -4.47 -2.77 17.22
C ILE A 118 -3.79 -3.39 16.01
N LYS A 119 -4.52 -3.47 14.91
CA LYS A 119 -4.02 -3.88 13.60
C LYS A 119 -4.14 -2.71 12.65
N LEU A 120 -3.06 -2.38 11.97
CA LEU A 120 -3.06 -1.43 10.86
C LEU A 120 -2.76 -2.20 9.60
N GLU A 121 -3.53 -1.94 8.55
CA GLU A 121 -3.18 -2.31 7.19
C GLU A 121 -2.92 -1.00 6.42
N ILE A 122 -1.77 -0.90 5.76
CA ILE A 122 -1.33 0.33 5.08
C ILE A 122 -1.09 0.01 3.61
N THR A 123 -1.77 0.70 2.70
CA THR A 123 -1.58 0.52 1.24
C THR A 123 -0.29 1.16 0.76
N MET A 124 0.16 0.79 -0.44
CA MET A 124 1.03 1.66 -1.23
C MET A 124 0.31 2.98 -1.57
N PHE A 125 1.07 4.02 -1.95
CA PHE A 125 0.52 5.32 -2.35
C PHE A 125 -0.66 5.19 -3.32
N ASP A 126 -1.84 5.67 -2.93
CA ASP A 126 -3.08 5.48 -3.70
C ASP A 126 -3.81 6.78 -4.06
N GLY A 127 -3.43 7.89 -3.43
CA GLY A 127 -3.94 9.21 -3.72
C GLY A 127 -2.81 10.22 -3.86
N TYR A 128 -3.14 11.39 -4.37
CA TYR A 128 -2.24 12.53 -4.40
C TYR A 128 -3.02 13.84 -4.36
N GLU A 129 -2.33 14.90 -3.95
CA GLU A 129 -2.80 16.28 -4.00
C GLU A 129 -1.69 17.17 -4.58
N LEU A 130 -2.09 18.30 -5.15
CA LEU A 130 -1.18 19.30 -5.71
C LEU A 130 -1.13 20.46 -4.73
N CYS A 131 0.05 20.75 -4.20
CA CYS A 131 0.26 21.85 -3.27
C CYS A 131 1.16 22.91 -3.90
N PRO A 132 0.89 24.21 -3.68
CA PRO A 132 1.75 25.26 -4.18
C PRO A 132 3.14 25.13 -3.56
N LYS A 133 4.18 25.28 -4.39
CA LYS A 133 5.56 25.28 -3.93
C LYS A 133 5.81 26.42 -2.96
N HIS A 134 6.64 26.17 -1.94
CA HIS A 134 6.99 27.20 -0.99
C HIS A 134 7.90 28.28 -1.60
N ASP A 135 8.74 27.91 -2.58
CA ASP A 135 9.85 28.75 -3.10
C ASP A 135 9.86 28.92 -4.64
N GLY A 136 8.72 28.90 -5.34
CA GLY A 136 8.71 29.16 -6.78
C GLY A 136 7.36 29.02 -7.47
N ASP A 137 7.37 29.18 -8.80
CA ASP A 137 6.20 28.91 -9.64
C ASP A 137 6.07 27.40 -9.90
N GLY A 138 4.88 26.87 -9.65
CA GLY A 138 4.52 25.46 -9.83
C GLY A 138 3.97 24.77 -8.59
N GLU A 139 3.56 23.52 -8.79
CA GLU A 139 2.91 22.68 -7.78
C GLU A 139 3.78 21.46 -7.45
N ASP A 140 3.84 21.11 -6.17
CA ASP A 140 4.41 19.88 -5.66
C ASP A 140 3.33 18.82 -5.49
N VAL A 141 3.69 17.56 -5.78
CA VAL A 141 2.79 16.42 -5.63
C VAL A 141 2.99 15.85 -4.23
N ILE A 142 1.93 15.89 -3.42
CA ILE A 142 1.88 15.23 -2.12
C ILE A 142 1.16 13.91 -2.29
N LEU A 143 1.78 12.81 -1.87
CA LEU A 143 1.19 11.48 -1.97
C LEU A 143 0.36 11.16 -0.72
N ARG A 144 -0.62 10.26 -0.88
CA ARG A 144 -1.49 9.78 0.19
C ARG A 144 -1.38 8.28 0.33
N LEU A 145 -1.33 7.81 1.57
CA LEU A 145 -1.49 6.40 1.94
C LEU A 145 -2.88 6.20 2.55
N SER A 146 -3.57 5.12 2.19
CA SER A 146 -4.77 4.70 2.91
C SER A 146 -4.39 3.73 4.02
N VAL A 147 -4.89 4.00 5.22
CA VAL A 147 -4.63 3.20 6.41
C VAL A 147 -5.95 2.72 6.96
N LEU A 148 -6.11 1.41 7.11
CA LEU A 148 -7.21 0.82 7.84
C LEU A 148 -6.72 0.45 9.23
N VAL A 149 -7.28 1.08 10.25
CA VAL A 149 -7.00 0.81 11.65
C VAL A 149 -8.14 -0.02 12.22
N SER A 150 -7.86 -1.27 12.59
CA SER A 150 -8.80 -2.12 13.32
C SER A 150 -8.39 -2.18 14.79
N ILE A 151 -9.31 -1.82 15.69
CA ILE A 151 -9.14 -1.88 17.13
C ILE A 151 -10.15 -2.87 17.68
N SER A 152 -9.63 -3.96 18.25
CA SER A 152 -10.43 -4.99 18.90
C SER A 152 -10.17 -4.98 20.40
N LYS A 153 -11.24 -5.04 21.19
CA LYS A 153 -11.17 -5.18 22.64
C LYS A 153 -11.58 -6.59 23.04
N ARG A 154 -10.87 -7.21 23.99
CA ARG A 154 -11.12 -8.58 24.45
C ARG A 154 -12.58 -8.79 24.89
N ASP A 155 -13.11 -7.86 25.67
CA ASP A 155 -14.45 -7.96 26.26
C ASP A 155 -15.57 -7.37 25.37
N SER A 156 -15.22 -6.81 24.22
CA SER A 156 -16.18 -6.28 23.25
C SER A 156 -16.54 -7.34 22.23
N SER A 157 -17.83 -7.41 21.87
CA SER A 157 -18.29 -8.16 20.71
C SER A 157 -18.03 -7.44 19.39
N ASP A 158 -17.72 -6.14 19.46
CA ASP A 158 -17.60 -5.25 18.32
C ASP A 158 -16.17 -4.74 18.22
N ASP A 159 -15.64 -4.74 17.00
CA ASP A 159 -14.35 -4.17 16.66
C ASP A 159 -14.59 -2.80 15.97
N LEU A 160 -13.75 -1.81 16.26
CA LEU A 160 -13.81 -0.51 15.62
C LEU A 160 -12.85 -0.47 14.43
N GLU A 161 -13.32 -0.07 13.27
CA GLU A 161 -12.51 0.12 12.06
C GLU A 161 -12.50 1.59 11.66
N PHE A 162 -11.30 2.15 11.51
CA PHE A 162 -11.10 3.52 11.02
C PHE A 162 -10.44 3.46 9.65
N VAL A 163 -11.04 4.14 8.68
CA VAL A 163 -10.39 4.41 7.39
C VAL A 163 -9.74 5.77 7.48
N CYS A 164 -8.43 5.81 7.31
CA CYS A 164 -7.62 6.99 7.48
C CYS A 164 -6.81 7.29 6.21
N SER A 165 -6.51 8.57 6.02
CA SER A 165 -5.61 9.08 4.99
C SER A 165 -4.37 9.63 5.67
N ALA A 166 -3.22 9.03 5.37
CA ALA A 166 -1.92 9.43 5.88
C ALA A 166 -1.17 10.24 4.81
N TRP A 167 -0.97 11.52 5.10
CA TRP A 167 -0.18 12.48 4.33
C TRP A 167 1.17 12.69 5.03
N PRO A 168 2.19 13.25 4.36
CA PRO A 168 3.53 13.38 4.95
C PRO A 168 3.57 14.11 6.30
N ASP A 169 2.64 15.04 6.51
CA ASP A 169 2.57 15.94 7.66
C ASP A 169 1.26 15.81 8.47
N SER A 170 0.32 14.97 8.03
CA SER A 170 -1.00 14.88 8.65
C SER A 170 -1.63 13.50 8.55
N PHE A 171 -2.48 13.18 9.53
CA PHE A 171 -3.19 11.92 9.59
C PHE A 171 -4.69 12.20 9.78
N GLU A 172 -5.49 11.91 8.75
CA GLU A 172 -6.90 12.25 8.69
C GLU A 172 -7.79 11.01 8.83
N VAL A 173 -8.83 11.09 9.66
CA VAL A 173 -9.85 10.04 9.72
C VAL A 173 -10.95 10.37 8.72
N ARG A 174 -11.26 9.42 7.81
CA ARG A 174 -12.32 9.54 6.79
C ARG A 174 -13.62 8.90 7.25
N HIS A 175 -13.54 7.65 7.70
CA HIS A 175 -14.72 6.88 8.12
C HIS A 175 -14.42 6.08 9.40
N VAL A 176 -15.46 5.86 10.21
CA VAL A 176 -15.42 4.94 11.35
C VAL A 176 -16.58 3.97 11.22
N TYR A 177 -16.29 2.68 11.35
CA TYR A 177 -17.27 1.60 11.38
C TYR A 177 -17.17 0.86 12.71
N SER A 178 -18.33 0.41 13.20
CA SER A 178 -18.40 -0.60 14.26
C SER A 178 -18.79 -1.92 13.61
N LEU A 179 -17.90 -2.91 13.68
CA LEU A 179 -18.11 -4.22 13.07
C LEU A 179 -18.31 -5.27 14.15
N HIS A 180 -19.47 -5.93 14.13
CA HIS A 180 -19.72 -7.05 15.02
C HIS A 180 -18.82 -8.25 14.66
N ARG A 181 -18.16 -8.86 15.65
CA ARG A 181 -17.19 -9.95 15.47
C ARG A 181 -17.85 -11.22 14.90
N ASP A 182 -19.15 -11.43 15.16
CA ASP A 182 -19.92 -12.45 14.46
C ASP A 182 -20.30 -11.96 13.05
N ARG A 183 -19.35 -12.12 12.12
CA ARG A 183 -19.49 -11.80 10.68
C ARG A 183 -20.57 -12.62 9.96
N LYS A 184 -21.29 -13.52 10.66
CA LYS A 184 -22.38 -14.33 10.09
C LYS A 184 -23.67 -13.54 9.85
N LEU A 185 -23.83 -12.37 10.48
CA LEU A 185 -24.86 -11.42 10.04
C LEU A 185 -24.33 -10.70 8.80
N ASN A 186 -24.81 -11.09 7.61
CA ASN A 186 -24.65 -10.41 6.32
C ASN A 186 -25.24 -8.98 6.29
N ARG A 187 -25.12 -8.20 7.37
CA ARG A 187 -25.50 -6.80 7.39
C ARG A 187 -24.25 -6.03 6.97
N LEU A 188 -24.35 -5.30 5.85
CA LEU A 188 -23.34 -4.29 5.55
C LEU A 188 -23.22 -3.40 6.79
N PRO A 189 -21.99 -3.19 7.33
CA PRO A 189 -21.82 -2.26 8.43
C PRO A 189 -22.36 -0.91 7.98
N TYR A 190 -23.03 -0.18 8.88
CA TYR A 190 -23.47 1.18 8.57
C TYR A 190 -22.25 2.01 8.14
N LEU A 191 -22.26 2.54 6.91
CA LEU A 191 -21.08 3.16 6.31
C LEU A 191 -20.67 4.48 6.98
N GLY A 192 -21.52 5.04 7.85
CA GLY A 192 -21.25 6.33 8.48
C GLY A 192 -21.24 7.51 7.49
N PRO A 193 -21.42 8.74 8.00
CA PRO A 193 -21.08 9.92 7.22
C PRO A 193 -19.55 10.05 7.07
N ASP A 194 -19.09 10.84 6.09
CA ASP A 194 -17.70 11.27 6.04
C ASP A 194 -17.40 12.14 7.28
N ILE A 195 -16.36 11.79 8.04
CA ILE A 195 -15.99 12.49 9.27
C ILE A 195 -15.61 13.94 8.99
N ARG A 196 -15.18 14.28 7.78
CA ARG A 196 -14.91 15.66 7.38
C ARG A 196 -16.15 16.56 7.42
N GLU A 197 -17.34 15.98 7.28
CA GLU A 197 -18.61 16.68 7.35
C GLU A 197 -19.12 16.81 8.80
N LEU A 198 -18.53 16.06 9.74
CA LEU A 198 -18.85 16.15 11.16
C LEU A 198 -18.25 17.42 11.78
N ASN A 199 -18.76 17.80 12.95
CA ASN A 199 -18.26 18.96 13.68
C ASN A 199 -16.78 18.77 14.12
N LYS A 200 -16.06 19.89 14.29
CA LYS A 200 -14.63 19.90 14.64
C LYS A 200 -14.33 19.19 15.97
N ASN A 201 -15.28 19.16 16.90
CA ASN A 201 -15.11 18.52 18.20
C ASN A 201 -15.07 16.99 18.06
N PHE A 202 -15.94 16.39 17.24
CA PHE A 202 -15.91 14.95 16.95
C PHE A 202 -14.64 14.56 16.19
N GLN A 203 -14.25 15.35 15.19
CA GLN A 203 -12.99 15.13 14.46
C GLN A 203 -11.79 15.13 15.42
N LYS A 204 -11.76 16.11 16.35
CA LYS A 204 -10.70 16.19 17.37
C LYS A 204 -10.73 14.97 18.29
N ALA A 205 -11.89 14.53 18.75
CA ALA A 205 -12.01 13.38 19.64
C ALA A 205 -11.48 12.08 18.99
N PHE A 206 -11.76 11.85 17.70
CA PHE A 206 -11.21 10.70 16.98
C PHE A 206 -9.69 10.78 16.81
N ARG A 207 -9.15 11.98 16.49
CA ARG A 207 -7.69 12.17 16.43
C ARG A 207 -7.04 11.96 17.79
N ASP A 208 -7.60 12.51 18.87
CA ASP A 208 -7.06 12.32 20.22
C ASP A 208 -7.10 10.82 20.63
N TYR A 209 -8.17 10.12 20.27
CA TYR A 209 -8.35 8.69 20.54
C TYR A 209 -7.32 7.82 19.81
N LEU A 210 -7.03 8.10 18.54
CA LEU A 210 -6.01 7.39 17.76
C LEU A 210 -4.59 7.81 18.19
N GLY A 211 -4.37 9.10 18.46
CA GLY A 211 -3.08 9.64 18.93
C GLY A 211 -2.63 9.02 20.24
N ALA A 212 -3.55 8.81 21.19
CA ALA A 212 -3.25 8.10 22.44
C ALA A 212 -2.71 6.66 22.23
N ARG A 213 -3.01 6.05 21.08
CA ARG A 213 -2.58 4.71 20.67
C ARG A 213 -1.30 4.72 19.82
N GLY A 214 -0.67 5.88 19.65
CA GLY A 214 0.52 6.05 18.80
C GLY A 214 0.20 6.08 17.31
N ILE A 215 -1.05 6.42 16.94
CA ILE A 215 -1.47 6.65 15.57
C ILE A 215 -1.58 8.16 15.38
N ASP A 216 -0.46 8.76 15.00
CA ASP A 216 -0.21 10.20 14.96
C ASP A 216 0.54 10.63 13.69
N GLU A 217 0.93 11.90 13.61
CA GLU A 217 1.71 12.47 12.51
C GLU A 217 3.09 11.82 12.38
N GLU A 218 3.70 11.39 13.50
CA GLU A 218 4.99 10.69 13.50
C GLU A 218 4.87 9.31 12.83
N LEU A 219 3.78 8.59 13.09
CA LEU A 219 3.46 7.37 12.35
C LEU A 219 3.30 7.67 10.86
N SER A 220 2.62 8.76 10.51
CA SER A 220 2.43 9.15 9.10
C SER A 220 3.78 9.36 8.40
N PHE A 221 4.68 10.13 9.01
CA PHE A 221 6.03 10.35 8.50
C PHE A 221 6.80 9.03 8.32
N PHE A 222 6.77 8.16 9.33
CA PHE A 222 7.38 6.83 9.24
C PHE A 222 6.82 5.99 8.09
N LEU A 223 5.49 5.97 7.92
CA LEU A 223 4.84 5.20 6.87
C LEU A 223 5.23 5.69 5.47
N HIS A 224 5.37 7.01 5.29
CA HIS A 224 5.81 7.60 4.03
C HIS A 224 7.23 7.15 3.66
N ASP A 225 8.17 7.26 4.58
CA ASP A 225 9.55 6.80 4.36
C ASP A 225 9.62 5.29 4.10
N TYR A 226 8.88 4.51 4.90
CA TYR A 226 8.78 3.07 4.72
C TYR A 226 8.25 2.70 3.33
N MET A 227 7.13 3.31 2.90
CA MET A 227 6.51 3.00 1.61
C MET A 227 7.37 3.44 0.43
N MET A 228 8.12 4.53 0.56
CA MET A 228 9.10 4.94 -0.47
C MET A 228 10.21 3.90 -0.63
N ASN A 229 10.75 3.38 0.48
CA ASN A 229 11.76 2.33 0.44
C ASN A 229 11.16 1.01 -0.12
N LYS A 230 9.95 0.64 0.30
CA LYS A 230 9.24 -0.55 -0.22
C LYS A 230 8.99 -0.45 -1.72
N ASP A 231 8.45 0.67 -2.22
CA ASP A 231 8.17 0.90 -3.66
C ASP A 231 9.40 0.57 -4.51
N ARG A 232 10.55 0.99 -4.00
CA ARG A 232 11.81 0.85 -4.68
C ARG A 232 12.42 -0.55 -4.61
N ILE A 233 12.32 -1.22 -3.46
CA ILE A 233 12.67 -2.64 -3.32
C ILE A 233 11.84 -3.46 -4.32
N GLU A 234 10.52 -3.22 -4.36
CA GLU A 234 9.59 -3.90 -5.25
C GLU A 234 9.88 -3.59 -6.73
N LEU A 235 10.26 -2.35 -7.07
CA LEU A 235 10.67 -1.98 -8.43
C LEU A 235 11.89 -2.78 -8.89
N VAL A 236 12.93 -2.85 -8.06
CA VAL A 236 14.16 -3.56 -8.40
C VAL A 236 13.90 -5.07 -8.53
N GLN A 237 13.10 -5.64 -7.63
CA GLN A 237 12.69 -7.05 -7.71
C GLN A 237 11.87 -7.32 -8.98
N TRP A 238 10.95 -6.41 -9.34
CA TRP A 238 10.15 -6.51 -10.56
C TRP A 238 11.02 -6.43 -11.82
N LEU A 239 11.91 -5.44 -11.92
CA LEU A 239 12.83 -5.29 -13.06
C LEU A 239 13.72 -6.53 -13.21
N THR A 240 14.19 -7.09 -12.09
CA THR A 240 14.99 -8.33 -12.08
C THR A 240 14.17 -9.51 -12.61
N THR A 241 12.90 -9.61 -12.21
CA THR A 241 11.98 -10.64 -12.69
C THR A 241 11.71 -10.50 -14.19
N VAL A 242 11.43 -9.29 -14.68
CA VAL A 242 11.23 -9.02 -16.11
C VAL A 242 12.48 -9.36 -16.91
N LYS A 243 13.66 -8.97 -16.43
CA LYS A 243 14.94 -9.32 -17.07
C LYS A 243 15.07 -10.84 -17.21
N SER A 244 14.79 -11.59 -16.15
CA SER A 244 14.85 -13.06 -16.18
C SER A 244 13.83 -13.71 -17.13
N TYR A 245 12.73 -13.01 -17.44
CA TYR A 245 11.73 -13.48 -18.40
C TYR A 245 12.15 -13.22 -19.85
N VAL A 246 12.78 -12.07 -20.12
CA VAL A 246 13.29 -11.73 -21.46
C VAL A 246 14.59 -12.47 -21.81
N GLU A 247 15.35 -12.89 -20.80
CA GLU A 247 16.54 -13.74 -20.97
C GLU A 247 16.18 -15.22 -21.24
N LYS A 248 14.91 -15.63 -21.13
CA LYS A 248 14.42 -16.98 -21.47
C LYS A 248 13.98 -17.06 -22.93
#